data_AF-A0A418QU66-F1
#
_entry.id   AF-A0A418QU66-F1
#
_cell.length_a   1.000
_cell.length_b   1.000
_cell.length_c   1.000
_cell.angle_alpha   90.00
_cell.angle_beta   90.00
_cell.angle_gamma   90.00
#
_symmetry.space_group_name_H-M   'P 1'
#
loop_
_entity.id
_entity.type
_entity.pdbx_description
1 polymer ?
#
loop_
_entity_poly.entity_id
_entity_poly.type
_entity_poly.pdbx_seq_one_letter_code
_entity_poly.pdbx_strand_id
1 'polypeptide(L)'
;MVMASLIAIYYAMGIKEYILFGALTYLATSFVLRGTLAIQHRRGMKLVRQGNFNDAIPHFKNSYDFFSQHKWIDNYRYLALLSSSLMSYSEMALCNTAFCYGQIGDRQQAVYYYEQALQEYPDSGLAKAGLAMLKAV
;
A
#
# COMPACT_ATOMS: atom_id res chain seq x y z
N MET A 1 12.85 10.17 -11.02
CA MET A 1 12.47 11.21 -12.01
C MET A 1 11.82 12.41 -11.34
N VAL A 2 10.68 12.26 -10.63
CA VAL A 2 9.97 13.41 -9.99
C VAL A 2 10.86 14.26 -9.07
N MET A 3 11.65 13.63 -8.18
CA MET A 3 12.56 14.36 -7.28
C MET A 3 13.61 15.18 -8.05
N ALA A 4 14.19 14.62 -9.12
CA ALA A 4 15.17 15.34 -9.94
C ALA A 4 14.54 16.55 -10.65
N SER A 5 13.29 16.43 -11.11
CA SER A 5 12.55 17.55 -11.68
C SER A 5 12.30 18.66 -10.66
N LEU A 6 11.93 18.32 -9.42
CA LEU A 6 11.76 19.30 -8.33
C LEU A 6 13.08 20.02 -8.00
N ILE A 7 14.19 19.27 -7.94
CA ILE A 7 15.53 19.81 -7.74
C ILE A 7 15.90 20.79 -8.88
N ALA A 8 15.62 20.43 -10.13
CA ALA A 8 15.90 21.27 -11.29
C ALA A 8 15.07 22.57 -11.30
N ILE A 9 13.81 22.53 -10.84
CA ILE A 9 12.97 23.72 -10.68
C ILE A 9 13.60 24.69 -9.68
N TYR A 10 13.98 24.21 -8.48
CA TYR A 10 14.59 25.07 -7.47
C TYR A 10 15.95 25.61 -7.88
N TYR A 11 16.72 24.81 -8.62
CA TYR A 11 17.98 25.27 -9.23
C TYR A 11 17.72 26.43 -10.21
N ALA A 12 16.74 26.29 -11.11
CA ALA A 12 16.37 27.33 -12.07
C ALA A 12 15.86 28.62 -11.41
N MET A 13 15.30 28.52 -10.20
CA MET A 13 14.87 29.67 -9.38
C MET A 13 16.03 30.36 -8.63
N GLY A 14 17.26 29.84 -8.70
CA GLY A 14 18.43 30.41 -8.03
C GLY A 14 18.47 30.17 -6.51
N ILE A 15 17.71 29.19 -5.99
CA ILE A 15 17.74 28.85 -4.56
C ILE A 15 19.06 28.13 -4.24
N LYS A 16 19.84 28.63 -3.27
CA LYS A 16 21.13 28.02 -2.89
C LYS A 16 21.00 26.55 -2.46
N GLU A 17 20.03 26.25 -1.59
CA GLU A 17 19.80 24.91 -1.04
C GLU A 17 18.82 24.08 -1.90
N TYR A 18 18.91 24.17 -3.23
CA TYR A 18 17.94 23.59 -4.16
C TYR A 18 17.72 22.07 -3.98
N ILE A 19 18.76 21.32 -3.59
CA ILE A 19 18.65 19.87 -3.31
C ILE A 19 17.75 19.62 -2.10
N LEU A 20 17.99 20.35 -1.01
CA LEU A 20 17.22 20.23 0.23
C LEU A 20 15.76 20.60 0.00
N PHE A 21 15.48 21.74 -0.65
CA PHE A 21 14.11 22.16 -0.95
C PHE A 21 13.40 21.19 -1.88
N GLY A 22 14.08 20.65 -2.89
CA GLY A 22 13.54 19.60 -3.77
C GLY A 22 13.17 18.33 -3.00
N ALA A 23 14.04 17.86 -2.11
CA ALA A 23 13.81 16.69 -1.27
C ALA A 23 12.66 16.89 -0.26
N LEU A 24 12.63 18.05 0.42
CA LEU A 24 11.55 18.39 1.36
C LEU A 24 10.20 18.48 0.66
N THR A 25 10.16 19.07 -0.53
CA THR A 25 8.92 19.19 -1.32
C THR A 25 8.43 17.82 -1.78
N TYR A 26 9.34 16.96 -2.26
CA TYR A 26 9.02 15.58 -2.61
C TYR A 26 8.44 14.83 -1.40
N LEU A 27 9.10 14.94 -0.25
CA LEU A 27 8.70 14.26 0.98
C LEU A 27 7.33 14.74 1.47
N ALA A 28 7.13 16.05 1.57
CA ALA A 28 5.87 16.65 2.00
C ALA A 28 4.72 16.21 1.07
N THR A 29 4.93 16.30 -0.24
CA THR A 29 3.94 15.88 -1.24
C THR A 29 3.62 14.40 -1.10
N SER A 30 4.64 13.55 -0.93
CA SER A 30 4.47 12.11 -0.74
C SER A 30 3.69 11.77 0.54
N PHE A 31 3.89 12.52 1.62
CA PHE A 31 3.12 12.35 2.86
C PHE A 31 1.67 12.77 2.70
N VAL A 32 1.40 13.89 2.02
CA VAL A 32 0.05 14.37 1.74
C VAL A 32 -0.71 13.37 0.87
N LEU A 33 -0.14 12.97 -0.27
CA LEU A 33 -0.77 12.03 -1.20
C LEU A 33 -1.06 10.68 -0.53
N ARG A 34 -0.11 10.13 0.23
CA ARG A 34 -0.33 8.87 0.97
C ARG A 34 -1.26 9.06 2.18
N GLY A 35 -1.34 10.26 2.73
CA GLY A 35 -2.27 10.62 3.82
C GLY A 35 -3.72 10.71 3.36
N THR A 36 -3.96 11.03 2.09
CA THR A 36 -5.30 11.17 1.50
C THR A 36 -5.71 9.90 0.76
N LEU A 37 -4.96 9.51 -0.27
CA LEU A 37 -5.34 8.42 -1.19
C LEU A 37 -5.19 7.04 -0.55
N ALA A 38 -4.18 6.85 0.29
CA ALA A 38 -3.95 5.57 1.00
C ALA A 38 -4.44 5.60 2.46
N ILE A 39 -5.38 6.49 2.80
CA ILE A 39 -5.82 6.70 4.18
C ILE A 39 -6.39 5.43 4.83
N GLN A 40 -7.22 4.69 4.10
CA GLN A 40 -7.82 3.46 4.60
C GLN A 40 -6.74 2.40 4.86
N HIS A 41 -5.81 2.22 3.92
CA HIS A 41 -4.69 1.30 4.09
C HIS A 41 -3.85 1.64 5.33
N ARG A 42 -3.54 2.93 5.54
CA ARG A 42 -2.76 3.37 6.71
C ARG A 42 -3.50 3.15 8.02
N ARG A 43 -4.83 3.31 8.04
CA ARG A 43 -5.68 3.01 9.21
C ARG A 43 -5.67 1.51 9.52
N GLY A 44 -5.83 0.66 8.50
CA GLY A 44 -5.70 -0.80 8.65
C GLY A 44 -4.35 -1.20 9.24
N MET A 45 -3.25 -0.67 8.71
CA MET A 45 -1.90 -0.93 9.25
C MET A 45 -1.71 -0.41 10.68
N LYS A 46 -2.36 0.69 11.06
CA LYS A 46 -2.33 1.18 12.45
C LYS A 46 -3.01 0.18 13.39
N LEU A 47 -4.17 -0.34 13.02
CA LEU A 47 -4.92 -1.31 13.81
C LEU A 47 -4.21 -2.67 13.90
N VAL A 48 -3.61 -3.15 12.81
CA VAL A 48 -2.77 -4.35 12.80
C VAL A 48 -1.62 -4.23 13.82
N ARG A 49 -0.93 -3.08 13.86
CA ARG A 49 0.14 -2.83 14.85
C ARG A 49 -0.36 -2.80 16.30
N GLN A 50 -1.66 -2.60 16.50
CA GLN A 50 -2.31 -2.63 17.81
C GLN A 50 -2.88 -4.02 18.15
N GLY A 51 -2.80 -5.00 17.24
CA GLY A 51 -3.43 -6.31 17.41
C GLY A 51 -4.94 -6.32 17.13
N ASN A 52 -5.52 -5.21 16.67
CA ASN A 52 -6.95 -5.08 16.41
C ASN A 52 -7.29 -5.58 15.00
N PHE A 53 -7.16 -6.89 14.77
CA PHE A 53 -7.31 -7.49 13.45
C PHE A 53 -8.74 -7.41 12.89
N ASN A 54 -9.76 -7.64 13.73
CA ASN A 54 -11.17 -7.51 13.34
C ASN A 54 -11.49 -6.12 12.77
N ASP A 55 -11.04 -5.07 13.47
CA ASP A 55 -11.29 -3.69 13.06
C ASP A 55 -10.44 -3.29 11.83
N ALA A 56 -9.30 -3.94 11.60
CA ALA A 56 -8.44 -3.65 10.46
C ALA A 56 -9.03 -4.13 9.13
N ILE A 57 -9.80 -5.23 9.14
CA ILE A 57 -10.41 -5.85 7.95
C ILE A 57 -11.20 -4.85 7.09
N PRO A 58 -12.19 -4.10 7.61
CA PRO A 58 -12.96 -3.17 6.78
C PRO A 58 -12.08 -2.07 6.17
N HIS A 59 -11.00 -1.66 6.83
CA HIS A 59 -10.06 -0.69 6.26
C HIS A 59 -9.27 -1.24 5.08
N PHE A 60 -8.86 -2.51 5.12
CA PHE A 60 -8.21 -3.14 3.97
C PHE A 60 -9.19 -3.41 2.83
N LYS A 61 -10.43 -3.83 3.11
CA LYS A 61 -11.47 -3.96 2.08
C LYS A 61 -11.75 -2.63 1.37
N ASN A 62 -11.95 -1.55 2.14
CA ASN A 62 -12.12 -0.21 1.57
C ASN A 62 -10.88 0.27 0.79
N SER A 63 -9.67 -0.12 1.22
CA SER A 63 -8.44 0.15 0.48
C SER A 63 -8.46 -0.58 -0.86
N TYR A 64 -8.79 -1.87 -0.88
CA TYR A 64 -8.89 -2.66 -2.10
C TYR A 64 -9.93 -2.05 -3.05
N ASP A 65 -11.15 -1.78 -2.56
CA ASP A 65 -12.22 -1.20 -3.39
C ASP A 65 -11.80 0.12 -4.05
N PHE A 66 -11.16 1.01 -3.30
CA PHE A 66 -10.68 2.28 -3.83
C PHE A 66 -9.66 2.09 -4.96
N PHE A 67 -8.62 1.29 -4.75
CA PHE A 67 -7.55 1.10 -5.73
C PHE A 67 -7.98 0.22 -6.92
N SER A 68 -8.89 -0.73 -6.70
CA SER A 68 -9.51 -1.54 -7.76
C SER A 68 -10.43 -0.72 -8.66
N GLN A 69 -11.14 0.27 -8.12
CA GLN A 69 -11.92 1.23 -8.92
C GLN A 69 -11.02 2.25 -9.63
N HIS A 70 -9.89 2.61 -9.02
CA HIS A 70 -8.94 3.60 -9.55
C HIS A 70 -7.61 2.95 -9.95
N LYS A 71 -7.65 1.91 -10.79
CA LYS A 71 -6.47 1.11 -11.16
C LYS A 71 -5.29 1.95 -11.67
N TRP A 72 -5.55 3.10 -12.29
CA TRP A 72 -4.49 4.00 -12.75
C TRP A 72 -3.67 4.57 -11.59
N ILE A 73 -4.27 4.85 -10.43
CA ILE A 73 -3.55 5.33 -9.24
C ILE A 73 -2.61 4.22 -8.75
N ASP A 74 -3.09 2.97 -8.74
CA ASP A 74 -2.31 1.82 -8.32
C ASP A 74 -1.20 1.52 -9.37
N ASN A 75 -1.52 1.42 -10.65
CA ASN A 75 -0.54 1.13 -11.70
C ASN A 75 0.55 2.21 -11.82
N TYR A 76 0.20 3.48 -11.59
CA TYR A 76 1.13 4.62 -11.67
C TYR A 76 1.46 5.20 -10.29
N ARG A 77 1.51 4.38 -9.23
CA ARG A 77 1.85 4.77 -7.84
C ARG A 77 3.10 5.64 -7.70
N TYR A 78 4.11 5.40 -8.52
CA TYR A 78 5.35 6.17 -8.48
C TYR A 78 5.14 7.65 -8.88
N LEU A 79 4.09 7.96 -9.64
CA LEU A 79 3.63 9.32 -9.95
C LEU A 79 2.53 9.75 -8.98
N ALA A 80 1.50 8.93 -8.81
CA ALA A 80 0.28 9.31 -8.09
C ALA A 80 0.45 9.35 -6.56
N LEU A 81 1.37 8.55 -6.00
CA LEU A 81 1.63 8.46 -4.56
C LEU A 81 3.09 8.75 -4.19
N LEU A 82 3.95 8.96 -5.19
CA LEU A 82 5.40 9.06 -5.01
C LEU A 82 5.95 7.86 -4.19
N SER A 83 5.42 6.67 -4.50
CA SER A 83 5.75 5.40 -3.83
C SER A 83 6.55 4.49 -4.76
N SER A 84 7.64 3.91 -4.25
CA SER A 84 8.51 2.98 -4.96
C SER A 84 8.19 1.51 -4.68
N SER A 85 7.09 1.20 -3.98
CA SER A 85 6.70 -0.18 -3.69
C SER A 85 6.38 -0.95 -4.97
N LEU A 86 7.01 -2.13 -5.11
CA LEU A 86 6.69 -3.09 -6.16
C LEU A 86 5.27 -3.63 -5.98
N MET A 87 4.92 -4.01 -4.75
CA MET A 87 3.61 -4.52 -4.39
C MET A 87 2.55 -3.42 -4.48
N SER A 88 1.40 -3.75 -5.07
CA SER A 88 0.28 -2.81 -5.21
C SER A 88 -0.51 -2.62 -3.93
N TYR A 89 -1.23 -1.51 -3.79
CA TYR A 89 -2.10 -1.33 -2.62
C TYR A 89 -3.26 -2.31 -2.63
N SER A 90 -3.77 -2.68 -3.80
CA SER A 90 -4.79 -3.71 -3.95
C SER A 90 -4.28 -5.09 -3.53
N GLU A 91 -3.09 -5.49 -4.00
CA GLU A 91 -2.42 -6.73 -3.59
C GLU A 91 -2.12 -6.76 -2.09
N MET A 92 -1.55 -5.67 -1.55
CA MET A 92 -1.32 -5.51 -0.12
C MET A 92 -2.61 -5.60 0.68
N ALA A 93 -3.68 -4.97 0.20
CA ALA A 93 -4.96 -4.98 0.89
C ALA A 93 -5.58 -6.38 0.94
N LEU A 94 -5.52 -7.16 -0.14
CA LEU A 94 -5.98 -8.55 -0.13
C LEU A 94 -5.16 -9.40 0.84
N CYS A 95 -3.82 -9.32 0.75
CA CYS A 95 -2.93 -10.08 1.64
C CYS A 95 -3.12 -9.70 3.11
N ASN A 96 -3.26 -8.41 3.41
CA ASN A 96 -3.45 -7.95 4.78
C ASN A 96 -4.85 -8.29 5.31
N THR A 97 -5.87 -8.33 4.44
CA THR A 97 -7.20 -8.83 4.80
C THR A 97 -7.12 -10.30 5.18
N ALA A 98 -6.48 -11.12 4.34
CA ALA A 98 -6.25 -12.54 4.60
C ALA A 98 -5.47 -12.78 5.91
N PHE A 99 -4.39 -12.01 6.12
CA PHE A 99 -3.62 -12.04 7.35
C PHE A 99 -4.49 -11.77 8.58
N CYS A 100 -5.32 -10.71 8.55
CA CYS A 100 -6.20 -10.38 9.67
C CYS A 100 -7.20 -11.49 9.97
N TYR A 101 -7.82 -12.10 8.94
CA TYR A 101 -8.70 -13.25 9.12
C TYR A 101 -7.97 -14.45 9.74
N GLY A 102 -6.72 -14.71 9.34
CA GLY A 102 -5.89 -15.75 9.94
C GLY A 102 -5.61 -15.49 11.43
N GLN A 103 -5.34 -14.24 11.81
CA GLN A 103 -5.07 -13.87 13.21
C GLN A 103 -6.30 -14.01 14.13
N ILE A 104 -7.52 -13.86 13.59
CA ILE A 104 -8.76 -14.03 14.37
C ILE A 104 -9.30 -15.47 14.32
N GLY A 105 -8.57 -16.40 13.69
CA GLY A 105 -8.94 -17.82 13.61
C GLY A 105 -9.92 -18.17 12.48
N ASP A 106 -10.31 -17.22 11.64
CA ASP A 106 -11.16 -17.48 10.47
C ASP A 106 -10.32 -17.92 9.28
N ARG A 107 -9.92 -19.19 9.33
CA ARG A 107 -9.08 -19.81 8.28
C ARG A 107 -9.76 -19.80 6.92
N GLN A 108 -11.08 -19.97 6.86
CA GLN A 108 -11.80 -20.04 5.60
C GLN A 108 -11.69 -18.71 4.84
N GLN A 109 -11.94 -17.59 5.53
CA GLN A 109 -11.77 -16.27 4.93
C GLN A 109 -10.30 -15.95 4.63
N ALA A 110 -9.37 -16.37 5.49
CA ALA A 110 -7.95 -16.18 5.24
C ALA A 110 -7.50 -16.85 3.93
N VAL A 111 -7.90 -18.12 3.71
CA VAL A 111 -7.62 -18.84 2.46
C VAL A 111 -8.26 -18.13 1.27
N TYR A 112 -9.54 -17.76 1.38
CA TYR A 112 -10.27 -17.08 0.32
C TYR A 112 -9.55 -15.81 -0.16
N TYR A 113 -9.14 -14.92 0.75
CA TYR A 113 -8.50 -13.67 0.38
C TYR A 113 -7.07 -13.85 -0.16
N TYR A 114 -6.32 -14.84 0.31
CA TYR A 114 -5.02 -15.14 -0.30
C TYR A 114 -5.18 -15.77 -1.70
N GLU A 115 -6.17 -16.63 -1.91
CA GLU A 115 -6.46 -17.18 -3.24
C GLU A 115 -6.91 -16.09 -4.21
N GLN A 116 -7.76 -15.16 -3.75
CA GLN A 116 -8.10 -13.97 -4.52
C GLN A 116 -6.85 -13.14 -4.87
N ALA A 117 -5.95 -12.93 -3.90
CA ALA A 117 -4.70 -12.23 -4.17
C ALA A 117 -3.86 -12.93 -5.25
N LEU A 118 -3.80 -14.26 -5.26
CA LEU A 118 -3.08 -15.02 -6.29
C LEU A 118 -3.80 -15.05 -7.64
N GLN A 119 -5.12 -14.96 -7.66
CA GLN A 119 -5.88 -14.85 -8.90
C GLN A 119 -5.58 -13.53 -9.62
N GLU A 120 -5.47 -12.42 -8.87
CA GLU A 120 -5.20 -11.10 -9.42
C GLU A 120 -3.69 -10.80 -9.55
N TYR A 121 -2.88 -11.37 -8.67
CA TYR A 121 -1.43 -11.18 -8.57
C TYR A 121 -0.74 -12.55 -8.44
N PRO A 122 -0.60 -13.33 -9.54
CA PRO A 122 -0.07 -14.69 -9.51
C PRO A 122 1.35 -14.81 -8.92
N ASP A 123 2.11 -13.72 -8.95
CA ASP A 123 3.48 -13.65 -8.42
C ASP A 123 3.56 -13.13 -7.00
N SER A 124 2.43 -12.92 -6.31
CA SER A 124 2.41 -12.41 -4.94
C SER A 124 3.11 -13.37 -3.98
N GLY A 125 4.35 -13.04 -3.62
CA GLY A 125 5.13 -13.81 -2.65
C GLY A 125 4.47 -13.85 -1.27
N LEU A 126 3.81 -12.76 -0.88
CA LEU A 126 3.12 -12.66 0.41
C LEU A 126 1.92 -13.61 0.46
N ALA A 127 1.10 -13.67 -0.60
CA ALA A 127 -0.04 -14.58 -0.63
C ALA A 127 0.39 -16.05 -0.71
N LYS A 128 1.43 -16.38 -1.50
CA LYS A 128 2.01 -17.74 -1.54
C LYS A 128 2.49 -18.18 -0.16
N ALA A 129 3.24 -17.32 0.53
CA ALA A 129 3.74 -17.59 1.87
C ALA A 129 2.60 -17.75 2.89
N GLY A 130 1.59 -16.87 2.83
CA GLY A 130 0.42 -16.92 3.72
C GLY A 130 -0.37 -18.23 3.59
N LEU A 131 -0.65 -18.68 2.36
CA LEU A 131 -1.33 -19.97 2.14
C LEU A 131 -0.49 -21.16 2.59
N ALA A 132 0.83 -21.13 2.33
CA ALA A 132 1.72 -22.19 2.78
C ALA A 132 1.73 -22.31 4.31
N MET A 133 1.77 -21.19 5.02
CA MET A 133 1.69 -21.15 6.49
C MET A 133 0.37 -21.71 7.00
N LEU A 134 -0.76 -21.34 6.40
CA LEU A 134 -2.05 -21.90 6.78
C LEU A 134 -2.06 -23.42 6.59
N LYS A 135 -1.59 -23.92 5.45
CA LYS A 135 -1.57 -25.38 5.15
C LYS A 135 -0.64 -26.19 6.04
N ALA A 136 0.37 -25.56 6.66
CA ALA A 136 1.32 -26.23 7.54
C ALA A 136 0.79 -26.48 8.96
N VAL A 137 -0.36 -25.90 9.30
CA VAL A 137 -1.09 -26.10 10.57
C VAL A 137 -2.32 -26.96 10.31
#